data_AF-A0A0C2Z673-F1
#
_entry.id   AF-A0A0C2Z673-F1
#
_cell.length_a   1.000
_cell.length_b   1.000
_cell.length_c   1.000
_cell.angle_alpha   90.00
_cell.angle_beta   90.00
_cell.angle_gamma   90.00
#
_symmetry.space_group_name_H-M   'P 1'
#
loop_
_entity.id
_entity.type
_entity.pdbx_description
1 polymer ?
#
loop_
_entity_poly.entity_id
_entity_poly.type
_entity_poly.pdbx_seq_one_letter_code
_entity_poly.pdbx_strand_id
1 'polypeptide(L)'
;PWQHSLVHYQSMIRLFSAPNGLCTSITESKHITAVKKPWWRSNKHKALGQILWTNQRLAQLAAARTDFEHRGMLSSREEYAPLPNACNHANTLPALSIKLGITELPGLVDKFLSKQLELSTCHSFHCSLTEIGRIKVFHSATVTFVSPSDPSGIGSMRREQIHAIPSWHRISTPPWYDCAFVSTDNTCDGMLSMEIARVLCFFSFVYTNGTTYTCTVVHWFDHIADHPDELTGMWMVSPSVLDNGSQNLAVIPLDSIVRGAHLLPIFGDERVPEYINFHNSLDMYRGFYINRFANHHAFELAS
;
A
#
# COMPACT_ATOMS: atom_id res chain seq x y z
N PRO A 1 5.39 -15.27 -4.62
CA PRO A 1 6.58 -15.45 -5.50
C PRO A 1 7.77 -14.51 -5.20
N TRP A 2 7.83 -13.87 -4.03
CA TRP A 2 8.70 -12.70 -3.79
C TRP A 2 9.71 -12.90 -2.65
N GLN A 3 10.10 -14.16 -2.38
CA GLN A 3 11.25 -14.48 -1.53
C GLN A 3 12.14 -15.62 -2.06
N HIS A 4 11.84 -16.19 -3.24
CA HIS A 4 12.81 -17.04 -3.94
C HIS A 4 14.07 -16.23 -4.37
N SER A 5 13.97 -14.89 -4.39
CA SER A 5 15.09 -14.00 -4.67
C SER A 5 16.13 -13.95 -3.55
N LEU A 6 15.75 -14.09 -2.27
CA LEU A 6 16.67 -14.07 -1.12
C LEU A 6 17.67 -15.23 -1.15
N VAL A 7 17.26 -16.40 -1.63
CA VAL A 7 18.17 -17.56 -1.79
C VAL A 7 19.25 -17.28 -2.85
N HIS A 8 18.96 -16.41 -3.82
CA HIS A 8 19.91 -16.02 -4.86
C HIS A 8 20.77 -14.80 -4.49
N TYR A 9 20.51 -14.10 -3.38
CA TYR A 9 21.28 -12.92 -2.96
C TYR A 9 22.75 -13.24 -2.71
N GLN A 10 23.02 -14.34 -2.00
CA GLN A 10 24.40 -14.74 -1.67
C GLN A 10 25.21 -15.09 -2.94
N SER A 11 24.57 -15.75 -3.92
CA SER A 11 25.18 -16.06 -5.22
C SER A 11 25.42 -14.81 -6.05
N MET A 12 24.48 -13.85 -6.05
CA MET A 12 24.60 -12.60 -6.81
C MET A 12 25.69 -11.68 -6.23
N ILE A 13 25.85 -11.61 -4.91
CA ILE A 13 26.94 -10.87 -4.25
C ILE A 13 28.31 -11.43 -4.66
N ARG A 14 28.44 -12.76 -4.73
CA ARG A 14 29.68 -13.44 -5.10
C ARG A 14 30.03 -13.31 -6.58
N LEU A 15 29.04 -13.26 -7.47
CA LEU A 15 29.25 -13.18 -8.92
C LEU A 15 29.42 -11.75 -9.44
N PHE A 16 28.82 -10.76 -8.80
CA PHE A 16 28.72 -9.38 -9.35
C PHE A 16 29.12 -8.27 -8.37
N SER A 17 29.60 -8.60 -7.16
CA SER A 17 30.15 -7.64 -6.18
C SER A 17 29.27 -6.41 -5.91
N ALA A 18 27.95 -6.57 -5.89
CA ALA A 18 27.00 -5.50 -5.56
C ALA A 18 25.92 -6.03 -4.60
N PRO A 19 25.76 -5.44 -3.40
CA PRO A 19 24.81 -5.94 -2.38
C PRO A 19 23.34 -5.75 -2.76
N ASN A 20 23.03 -4.76 -3.61
CA ASN A 20 21.66 -4.35 -3.94
C ASN A 20 21.36 -4.51 -5.43
N GLY A 21 21.93 -5.54 -6.07
CA GLY A 21 21.91 -5.81 -7.52
C GLY A 21 20.96 -4.88 -8.26
N LEU A 22 21.49 -3.81 -8.87
CA LEU A 22 20.72 -2.78 -9.55
C LEU A 22 19.57 -3.47 -10.25
N CYS A 23 18.36 -3.28 -9.73
CA CYS A 23 17.19 -3.94 -10.25
C CYS A 23 17.11 -3.49 -11.70
N THR A 24 17.51 -4.37 -12.62
CA THR A 24 17.59 -3.99 -14.03
C THR A 24 16.22 -3.54 -14.47
N SER A 25 15.13 -3.97 -13.83
CA SER A 25 13.79 -3.45 -14.10
C SER A 25 13.66 -1.92 -14.03
N ILE A 26 14.42 -1.19 -13.18
CA ILE A 26 14.33 0.28 -13.10
C ILE A 26 15.06 0.93 -14.28
N THR A 27 16.33 0.54 -14.50
CA THR A 27 17.13 1.05 -15.62
C THR A 27 16.57 0.56 -16.96
N GLU A 28 16.09 -0.67 -17.03
CA GLU A 28 15.42 -1.29 -18.17
C GLU A 28 14.04 -0.69 -18.39
N SER A 29 13.27 -0.32 -17.36
CA SER A 29 12.00 0.41 -17.54
C SER A 29 12.27 1.79 -18.13
N LYS A 30 13.22 2.54 -17.57
CA LYS A 30 13.65 3.83 -18.15
C LYS A 30 14.21 3.66 -19.56
N HIS A 31 14.98 2.63 -19.83
CA HIS A 31 15.51 2.31 -21.16
C HIS A 31 14.42 1.85 -22.14
N ILE A 32 13.39 1.13 -21.68
CA ILE A 32 12.22 0.78 -22.49
C ILE A 32 11.49 2.06 -22.90
N THR A 33 11.23 2.96 -21.94
CA THR A 33 10.49 4.20 -22.19
C THR A 33 11.28 5.20 -23.03
N ALA A 34 12.55 5.42 -22.71
CA ALA A 34 13.38 6.41 -23.39
C ALA A 34 14.01 5.91 -24.69
N VAL A 35 14.15 4.59 -24.89
CA VAL A 35 14.89 4.03 -26.03
C VAL A 35 14.06 3.00 -26.80
N LYS A 36 13.62 1.88 -26.20
CA LYS A 36 12.98 0.79 -26.97
C LYS A 36 11.64 1.20 -27.58
N LYS A 37 10.75 1.85 -26.82
CA LYS A 37 9.43 2.30 -27.30
C LYS A 37 9.57 3.36 -28.42
N PRO A 38 10.38 4.43 -28.29
CA PRO A 38 10.64 5.36 -29.37
C PRO A 38 11.32 4.70 -30.58
N TRP A 39 12.23 3.75 -30.35
CA TRP A 39 12.88 3.01 -31.43
C TRP A 39 11.88 2.17 -32.24
N TRP A 40 10.96 1.46 -31.58
CA TRP A 40 9.88 0.73 -32.26
C TRP A 40 8.96 1.63 -33.09
N ARG A 41 8.76 2.88 -32.67
CA ARG A 41 7.95 3.89 -33.38
C ARG A 41 8.71 4.63 -34.48
N SER A 42 10.05 4.55 -34.48
CA SER A 42 10.90 5.20 -35.47
C SER A 42 10.91 4.42 -36.79
N ASN A 43 11.25 5.10 -37.89
CA ASN A 43 11.46 4.45 -39.19
C ASN A 43 12.83 3.75 -39.29
N LYS A 44 13.59 3.67 -38.19
CA LYS A 44 14.93 3.06 -38.05
C LYS A 44 16.05 3.71 -38.87
N HIS A 45 15.76 4.72 -39.70
CA HIS A 45 16.77 5.49 -40.43
C HIS A 45 17.16 6.75 -39.66
N LYS A 46 18.44 6.88 -39.25
CA LYS A 46 18.90 7.95 -38.32
C LYS A 46 18.04 8.04 -37.06
N ALA A 47 17.73 6.88 -36.48
CA ALA A 47 16.74 6.71 -35.41
C ALA A 47 17.02 7.54 -34.15
N LEU A 48 18.28 7.81 -33.81
CA LEU A 48 18.65 8.51 -32.58
C LEU A 48 18.02 9.92 -32.50
N GLY A 49 18.03 10.68 -33.60
CA GLY A 49 17.40 12.00 -33.64
C GLY A 49 15.87 11.91 -33.45
N GLN A 50 15.24 10.90 -34.04
CA GLN A 50 13.80 10.68 -33.92
C GLN A 50 13.39 10.27 -32.49
N ILE A 51 14.23 9.44 -31.84
CA ILE A 51 14.05 9.03 -30.44
C ILE A 51 14.12 10.26 -29.53
N LEU A 52 15.13 11.11 -29.71
CA LEU A 52 15.29 12.34 -28.93
C LEU A 52 14.09 13.29 -29.08
N TRP A 53 13.64 13.56 -30.31
CA TRP A 53 12.45 14.37 -30.57
C TRP A 53 11.19 13.79 -29.96
N THR A 54 11.02 12.47 -30.01
CA THR A 54 9.87 11.78 -29.41
C THR A 54 9.87 11.92 -27.89
N ASN A 55 11.03 11.73 -27.25
CA ASN A 55 11.17 11.89 -25.80
C ASN A 55 10.90 13.33 -25.36
N GLN A 56 11.43 14.31 -26.09
CA GLN A 56 11.20 15.73 -25.82
C GLN A 56 9.70 16.08 -25.90
N ARG A 57 9.02 15.59 -26.94
CA ARG A 57 7.58 15.80 -27.10
C ARG A 57 6.76 15.15 -25.99
N LEU A 58 7.11 13.92 -25.59
CA LEU A 58 6.44 13.22 -24.49
C LEU A 58 6.63 13.96 -23.16
N ALA A 59 7.82 14.49 -22.89
CA ALA A 59 8.08 15.30 -21.70
C ALA A 59 7.25 16.59 -21.68
N GLN A 60 7.14 17.29 -22.82
CA GLN A 60 6.30 18.48 -22.96
C GLN A 60 4.81 18.19 -22.76
N LEU A 61 4.31 17.07 -23.30
CA LEU A 61 2.92 16.65 -23.11
C LEU A 61 2.62 16.27 -21.66
N ALA A 62 3.55 15.60 -20.98
CA ALA A 62 3.42 15.28 -19.56
C ALA A 62 3.35 16.57 -18.72
N ALA A 63 4.24 17.53 -18.96
CA ALA A 63 4.23 18.83 -18.27
C ALA A 63 2.93 19.62 -18.53
N ALA A 64 2.44 19.64 -19.77
CA ALA A 64 1.18 20.31 -20.12
C ALA A 64 -0.03 19.63 -19.46
N ARG A 65 -0.02 18.30 -19.33
CA ARG A 65 -1.08 17.57 -18.63
C ARG A 65 -1.14 17.95 -17.16
N THR A 66 -0.01 17.99 -16.47
CA THR A 66 0.07 18.43 -15.07
C THR A 66 -0.43 19.86 -14.90
N ASP A 67 -0.08 20.78 -15.81
CA ASP A 67 -0.58 22.16 -15.81
C ASP A 67 -2.11 22.23 -16.01
N PHE A 68 -2.68 21.41 -16.90
CA PHE A 68 -4.13 21.37 -17.13
C PHE A 68 -4.91 20.69 -16.01
N GLU A 69 -4.35 19.67 -15.36
CA GLU A 69 -4.91 19.06 -14.15
C GLU A 69 -4.93 20.08 -12.99
N HIS A 70 -3.83 20.83 -12.78
CA HIS A 70 -3.77 21.91 -11.79
C HIS A 70 -4.78 23.04 -12.05
N ARG A 71 -5.11 23.30 -13.32
CA ARG A 71 -6.14 24.28 -13.72
C ARG A 71 -7.57 23.73 -13.69
N GLY A 72 -7.76 22.47 -13.28
CA GLY A 72 -9.08 21.82 -13.25
C GLY A 72 -9.68 21.57 -14.64
N MET A 73 -8.86 21.57 -15.70
CA MET A 73 -9.31 21.38 -17.09
C MET A 73 -9.39 19.90 -17.49
N LEU A 74 -8.86 18.99 -16.67
CA LEU A 74 -8.89 17.53 -16.83
C LEU A 74 -9.19 16.88 -15.47
N SER A 75 -10.17 15.97 -15.40
CA SER A 75 -10.44 15.19 -14.18
C SER A 75 -9.84 13.79 -14.27
N SER A 76 -9.13 13.32 -13.25
CA SER A 76 -8.80 11.90 -13.08
C SER A 76 -10.09 11.12 -12.83
N ARG A 77 -10.27 10.01 -13.54
CA ARG A 77 -11.39 9.09 -13.32
C ARG A 77 -10.85 7.89 -12.57
N GLU A 78 -11.00 7.90 -11.25
CA GLU A 78 -10.64 6.80 -10.37
C GLU A 78 -11.81 5.82 -10.30
N GLU A 79 -11.75 4.75 -11.09
CA GLU A 79 -12.71 3.65 -11.02
C GLU A 79 -12.19 2.56 -10.05
N TYR A 80 -12.83 2.46 -8.89
CA TYR A 80 -12.56 1.40 -7.91
C TYR A 80 -13.25 0.10 -8.32
N ALA A 81 -12.50 -1.01 -8.34
CA ALA A 81 -13.03 -2.34 -8.62
C ALA A 81 -13.61 -3.00 -7.35
N PRO A 82 -14.68 -3.81 -7.46
CA PRO A 82 -15.30 -4.47 -6.31
C PRO A 82 -14.39 -5.53 -5.65
N LEU A 83 -14.50 -5.65 -4.32
CA LEU A 83 -13.78 -6.64 -3.50
C LEU A 83 -14.12 -8.09 -3.87
N PRO A 84 -13.15 -9.02 -3.97
CA PRO A 84 -13.40 -10.42 -4.27
C PRO A 84 -13.88 -11.25 -3.06
N ASN A 85 -14.83 -12.18 -3.29
CA ASN A 85 -15.35 -13.28 -2.46
C ASN A 85 -15.27 -13.15 -0.93
N ALA A 86 -16.42 -12.87 -0.31
CA ALA A 86 -16.58 -12.82 1.14
C ALA A 86 -16.51 -14.22 1.79
N CYS A 87 -15.92 -14.32 2.98
CA CYS A 87 -15.95 -15.51 3.81
C CYS A 87 -17.07 -15.44 4.86
N ASN A 88 -17.94 -16.45 4.90
CA ASN A 88 -19.19 -16.43 5.68
C ASN A 88 -19.03 -16.78 7.17
N HIS A 89 -17.82 -16.76 7.73
CA HIS A 89 -17.58 -17.35 9.07
C HIS A 89 -17.72 -16.36 10.24
N ALA A 90 -17.77 -15.05 9.98
CA ALA A 90 -18.03 -14.01 10.98
C ALA A 90 -18.95 -12.94 10.38
N ASN A 91 -20.25 -13.04 10.65
CA ASN A 91 -21.28 -12.19 10.05
C ASN A 91 -21.86 -11.14 11.00
N THR A 92 -21.37 -11.08 12.24
CA THR A 92 -21.71 -10.07 13.25
C THR A 92 -20.43 -9.44 13.81
N LEU A 93 -20.55 -8.21 14.32
CA LEU A 93 -19.42 -7.47 14.87
C LEU A 93 -18.76 -8.17 16.08
N PRO A 94 -19.53 -8.73 17.05
CA PRO A 94 -18.94 -9.49 18.13
C PRO A 94 -18.22 -10.77 17.65
N ALA A 95 -18.78 -11.48 16.65
CA ALA A 95 -18.13 -12.66 16.09
C ALA A 95 -16.81 -12.31 15.39
N LEU A 96 -16.76 -11.16 14.69
CA LEU A 96 -15.54 -10.68 14.06
C LEU A 96 -14.49 -10.28 15.11
N SER A 97 -14.91 -9.59 16.18
CA SER A 97 -14.05 -9.22 17.32
C SER A 97 -13.38 -10.45 17.94
N ILE A 98 -14.15 -11.50 18.23
CA ILE A 98 -13.63 -12.76 18.78
C ILE A 98 -12.66 -13.42 17.79
N LYS A 99 -13.01 -13.47 16.50
CA LYS A 99 -12.18 -14.11 15.48
C LYS A 99 -10.84 -13.41 15.28
N LEU A 100 -10.81 -12.09 15.35
CA LEU A 100 -9.57 -11.31 15.23
C LEU A 100 -8.78 -11.23 16.55
N GLY A 101 -9.40 -11.58 17.68
CA GLY A 101 -8.80 -11.36 19.01
C GLY A 101 -8.75 -9.88 19.41
N ILE A 102 -9.60 -9.04 18.82
CA ILE A 102 -9.64 -7.59 19.06
C ILE A 102 -10.92 -7.25 19.80
N THR A 103 -10.87 -7.18 21.13
CA THR A 103 -12.03 -6.88 22.00
C THR A 103 -12.58 -5.48 21.79
N GLU A 104 -11.73 -4.53 21.41
CA GLU A 104 -12.06 -3.11 21.21
C GLU A 104 -12.67 -2.81 19.84
N LEU A 105 -12.76 -3.80 18.95
CA LEU A 105 -13.26 -3.64 17.58
C LEU A 105 -14.61 -2.90 17.50
N PRO A 106 -15.60 -3.15 18.39
CA PRO A 106 -16.84 -2.38 18.38
C PRO A 106 -16.63 -0.89 18.59
N GLY A 107 -15.74 -0.49 19.52
CA GLY A 107 -15.40 0.91 19.76
C GLY A 107 -14.65 1.55 18.58
N LEU A 108 -13.79 0.79 17.90
CA LEU A 108 -13.12 1.27 16.69
C LEU A 108 -14.10 1.51 15.54
N VAL A 109 -15.09 0.63 15.36
CA VAL A 109 -16.14 0.82 14.35
C VAL A 109 -17.02 2.01 14.69
N ASP A 110 -17.35 2.22 15.96
CA ASP A 110 -18.14 3.37 16.40
C ASP A 110 -17.41 4.70 16.17
N LYS A 111 -16.11 4.75 16.49
CA LYS A 111 -15.24 5.91 16.18
C LYS A 111 -15.16 6.17 14.68
N PHE A 112 -15.05 5.12 13.87
CA PHE A 112 -15.05 5.21 12.42
C PHE A 112 -16.38 5.80 11.90
N LEU A 113 -17.52 5.25 12.32
CA LEU A 113 -18.84 5.71 11.89
C LEU A 113 -19.10 7.15 12.30
N SER A 114 -18.73 7.54 13.52
CA SER A 114 -18.85 8.92 13.99
C SER A 114 -18.12 9.89 13.06
N LYS A 115 -16.86 9.59 12.70
CA LYS A 115 -16.06 10.40 11.77
C LYS A 115 -16.67 10.47 10.36
N GLN A 116 -17.21 9.35 9.86
CA GLN A 116 -17.84 9.30 8.53
C GLN A 116 -19.16 10.08 8.47
N LEU A 117 -19.97 10.02 9.53
CA LEU A 117 -21.25 10.73 9.61
C LEU A 117 -21.07 12.24 9.76
N GLU A 118 -20.07 12.70 10.51
CA GLU A 118 -19.72 14.13 10.62
C GLU A 118 -19.35 14.75 9.27
N LEU A 119 -18.63 14.01 8.40
CA LEU A 119 -18.28 14.45 7.05
C LEU A 119 -19.50 14.56 6.12
N SER A 120 -20.62 13.90 6.44
CA SER A 120 -21.82 13.79 5.60
C SER A 120 -22.88 14.89 5.81
N THR A 121 -22.55 15.96 6.56
CA THR A 121 -23.42 17.15 6.83
C THR A 121 -24.78 16.91 7.51
N CYS A 122 -25.08 15.70 8.00
CA CYS A 122 -26.34 15.43 8.72
C CYS A 122 -26.17 15.68 10.23
N HIS A 123 -26.92 16.66 10.75
CA HIS A 123 -27.00 17.03 12.17
C HIS A 123 -27.04 15.83 13.13
N SER A 124 -26.09 15.81 14.07
CA SER A 124 -26.08 15.08 15.35
C SER A 124 -27.00 13.85 15.44
N PHE A 125 -26.66 12.79 14.71
CA PHE A 125 -27.18 11.46 15.00
C PHE A 125 -26.27 10.80 16.03
N HIS A 126 -26.86 10.28 17.09
CA HIS A 126 -26.18 9.34 17.98
C HIS A 126 -25.93 8.07 17.17
N CYS A 127 -24.67 7.80 16.81
CA CYS A 127 -24.29 6.55 16.15
C CYS A 127 -24.62 5.38 17.11
N SER A 128 -25.21 4.30 16.59
CA SER A 128 -25.44 3.10 17.37
C SER A 128 -24.97 1.87 16.61
N LEU A 129 -24.14 1.06 17.25
CA LEU A 129 -23.67 -0.22 16.72
C LEU A 129 -24.82 -1.23 16.48
N THR A 130 -26.01 -1.00 17.06
CA THR A 130 -27.21 -1.83 16.82
C THR A 130 -27.77 -1.66 15.41
N GLU A 131 -27.33 -0.63 14.69
CA GLU A 131 -27.78 -0.28 13.33
C GLU A 131 -26.95 -0.92 12.22
N ILE A 132 -25.93 -1.70 12.60
CA ILE A 132 -25.04 -2.38 11.67
C ILE A 132 -25.69 -3.68 11.19
N GLY A 133 -25.84 -3.81 9.87
CA GLY A 133 -26.30 -5.03 9.23
C GLY A 133 -25.26 -6.16 9.27
N ARG A 134 -25.51 -7.21 8.47
CA ARG A 134 -24.59 -8.35 8.40
C ARG A 134 -23.21 -7.94 7.89
N ILE A 135 -22.18 -8.41 8.57
CA ILE A 135 -20.79 -8.22 8.18
C ILE A 135 -20.38 -9.24 7.12
N LYS A 136 -19.65 -8.79 6.12
CA LYS A 136 -18.95 -9.63 5.14
C LYS A 136 -17.45 -9.40 5.30
N VAL A 137 -16.68 -10.47 5.48
CA VAL A 137 -15.22 -10.39 5.65
C VAL A 137 -14.53 -10.82 4.35
N PHE A 138 -13.44 -10.16 3.98
CA PHE A 138 -12.64 -10.45 2.79
C PHE A 138 -11.19 -10.70 3.19
N HIS A 139 -10.50 -11.52 2.39
CA HIS A 139 -9.10 -11.89 2.64
C HIS A 139 -8.10 -11.08 1.82
N SER A 140 -8.59 -10.24 0.91
CA SER A 140 -7.75 -9.36 0.12
C SER A 140 -8.55 -8.22 -0.48
N ALA A 141 -7.89 -7.10 -0.72
CA ALA A 141 -8.39 -5.99 -1.54
C ALA A 141 -7.50 -5.81 -2.77
N THR A 142 -8.08 -5.32 -3.86
CA THR A 142 -7.32 -4.96 -5.06
C THR A 142 -7.25 -3.45 -5.14
N VAL A 143 -6.04 -2.92 -5.19
CA VAL A 143 -5.77 -1.52 -5.43
C VAL A 143 -5.43 -1.32 -6.90
N THR A 144 -6.13 -0.40 -7.55
CA THR A 144 -5.88 0.02 -8.93
C THR A 144 -5.28 1.41 -8.93
N PHE A 145 -4.12 1.59 -9.52
CA PHE A 145 -3.48 2.91 -9.64
C PHE A 145 -2.88 3.11 -11.03
N VAL A 146 -2.76 4.36 -11.44
CA VAL A 146 -2.16 4.73 -12.71
C VAL A 146 -0.66 4.91 -12.52
N SER A 147 0.13 4.26 -13.37
CA SER A 147 1.58 4.43 -13.34
C SER A 147 1.99 5.65 -14.18
N PRO A 148 2.57 6.73 -13.61
CA PRO A 148 2.97 7.91 -14.38
C PRO A 148 4.01 7.60 -15.47
N SER A 149 4.77 6.51 -15.30
CA SER A 149 5.80 6.06 -16.24
C SER A 149 5.25 5.30 -17.47
N ASP A 150 3.94 5.06 -17.57
CA ASP A 150 3.30 4.46 -18.76
C ASP A 150 2.09 5.25 -19.30
N PRO A 151 2.29 6.48 -19.82
CA PRO A 151 1.21 7.37 -20.25
C PRO A 151 0.53 6.98 -21.58
N SER A 152 0.76 5.79 -22.14
CA SER A 152 0.28 5.46 -23.51
C SER A 152 -0.14 4.01 -23.76
N GLY A 153 -0.51 3.25 -22.73
CA GLY A 153 -1.19 1.97 -22.89
C GLY A 153 -2.70 2.09 -22.58
N ILE A 154 -3.54 1.36 -23.31
CA ILE A 154 -4.96 1.13 -22.99
C ILE A 154 -5.12 0.46 -21.59
N GLY A 155 -4.01 0.08 -20.93
CA GLY A 155 -3.93 -0.45 -19.57
C GLY A 155 -2.82 0.16 -18.70
N SER A 156 -2.68 1.49 -18.66
CA SER A 156 -1.78 2.20 -17.72
C SER A 156 -2.13 1.97 -16.23
N MET A 157 -3.28 1.34 -15.97
CA MET A 157 -3.72 0.90 -14.66
C MET A 157 -2.97 -0.37 -14.23
N ARG A 158 -2.20 -0.25 -13.15
CA ARG A 158 -1.63 -1.38 -12.42
C ARG A 158 -2.63 -1.85 -11.37
N ARG A 159 -2.60 -3.15 -11.09
CA ARG A 159 -3.35 -3.77 -9.99
C ARG A 159 -2.37 -4.38 -9.01
N GLU A 160 -2.47 -4.01 -7.76
CA GLU A 160 -1.80 -4.66 -6.64
C GLU A 160 -2.86 -5.31 -5.76
N GLN A 161 -2.58 -6.51 -5.26
CA GLN A 161 -3.47 -7.21 -4.34
C GLN A 161 -2.84 -7.13 -2.95
N ILE A 162 -3.61 -6.64 -1.99
CA ILE A 162 -3.21 -6.52 -0.58
C ILE A 162 -3.94 -7.60 0.20
N HIS A 163 -3.20 -8.39 0.97
CA HIS A 163 -3.69 -9.58 1.64
C HIS A 163 -3.86 -9.37 3.16
N ALA A 164 -4.96 -9.93 3.68
CA ALA A 164 -5.25 -10.04 5.10
C ALA A 164 -5.86 -11.41 5.38
N ILE A 165 -4.98 -12.40 5.50
CA ILE A 165 -5.32 -13.81 5.51
C ILE A 165 -4.96 -14.40 6.88
N PRO A 166 -5.96 -14.67 7.74
CA PRO A 166 -5.70 -15.23 9.06
C PRO A 166 -5.22 -16.69 9.00
N SER A 167 -5.53 -17.41 7.93
CA SER A 167 -4.98 -18.74 7.65
C SER A 167 -5.01 -19.04 6.15
N TRP A 168 -3.87 -19.50 5.62
CA TRP A 168 -3.73 -19.85 4.20
C TRP A 168 -3.71 -21.38 4.03
N HIS A 169 -4.72 -21.93 3.35
CA HIS A 169 -4.94 -23.38 3.15
C HIS A 169 -5.01 -24.24 4.43
N ARG A 170 -5.40 -25.51 4.28
CA ARG A 170 -5.68 -26.43 5.42
C ARG A 170 -4.45 -26.57 6.34
N ILE A 171 -4.59 -25.98 7.53
CA ILE A 171 -4.10 -26.45 8.86
C ILE A 171 -2.71 -26.01 9.34
N SER A 172 -1.78 -25.47 8.53
CA SER A 172 -0.43 -25.14 9.08
C SER A 172 0.30 -23.90 8.57
N THR A 173 -0.27 -23.07 7.70
CA THR A 173 0.45 -21.86 7.24
C THR A 173 0.17 -20.69 8.18
N PRO A 174 1.21 -19.97 8.65
CA PRO A 174 1.04 -18.77 9.48
C PRO A 174 0.21 -17.69 8.76
N PRO A 175 -0.43 -16.79 9.52
CA PRO A 175 -1.20 -15.70 8.96
C PRO A 175 -0.34 -14.80 8.06
N TRP A 176 -0.99 -14.17 7.08
CA TRP A 176 -0.38 -13.23 6.14
C TRP A 176 -1.15 -11.91 6.16
N TYR A 177 -0.50 -10.89 6.70
CA TYR A 177 -1.01 -9.52 6.78
C TYR A 177 -0.02 -8.58 6.10
N ASP A 178 -0.41 -7.99 4.97
CA ASP A 178 0.42 -7.05 4.22
C ASP A 178 0.46 -5.67 4.88
N CYS A 179 1.55 -4.93 4.63
CA CYS A 179 1.63 -3.51 4.96
C CYS A 179 1.16 -2.66 3.78
N ALA A 180 0.64 -1.48 4.07
CA ALA A 180 0.12 -0.56 3.07
C ALA A 180 0.45 0.90 3.43
N PHE A 181 0.57 1.74 2.39
CA PHE A 181 0.52 3.19 2.52
C PHE A 181 -0.95 3.60 2.65
N VAL A 182 -1.23 4.45 3.64
CA VAL A 182 -2.57 4.96 3.92
C VAL A 182 -2.53 6.49 3.80
N SER A 183 -3.42 7.06 3.01
CA SER A 183 -3.57 8.51 2.89
C SER A 183 -4.21 9.06 4.16
N THR A 184 -3.53 9.98 4.84
CA THR A 184 -4.04 10.64 6.06
C THR A 184 -4.25 12.13 5.88
N ASP A 185 -3.49 12.77 4.98
CA ASP A 185 -3.61 14.19 4.65
C ASP A 185 -3.48 14.39 3.14
N ASN A 186 -4.40 15.16 2.55
CA ASN A 186 -4.36 15.47 1.11
C ASN A 186 -3.65 16.80 0.82
N THR A 187 -3.10 17.48 1.82
CA THR A 187 -2.46 18.80 1.65
C THR A 187 -0.96 18.73 1.41
N CYS A 188 -0.32 17.64 1.83
CA CYS A 188 1.10 17.39 1.62
C CYS A 188 1.33 16.44 0.43
N ASP A 189 2.57 16.43 -0.09
CA ASP A 189 2.98 15.47 -1.12
C ASP A 189 3.83 14.33 -0.53
N GLY A 190 3.76 13.15 -1.16
CA GLY A 190 4.62 12.01 -0.85
C GLY A 190 4.40 11.42 0.54
N MET A 191 5.48 11.04 1.23
CA MET A 191 5.36 10.43 2.57
C MET A 191 4.78 11.33 3.63
N LEU A 192 4.83 12.65 3.48
CA LEU A 192 4.25 13.56 4.48
C LEU A 192 2.72 13.52 4.47
N SER A 193 2.11 13.08 3.36
CA SER A 193 0.66 12.84 3.26
C SER A 193 0.19 11.46 3.72
N MET A 194 1.13 10.57 4.05
CA MET A 194 0.84 9.14 4.17
C MET A 194 1.42 8.54 5.44
N GLU A 195 0.67 7.61 6.01
CA GLU A 195 1.13 6.77 7.11
C GLU A 195 1.27 5.32 6.64
N ILE A 196 1.99 4.52 7.42
CA ILE A 196 2.14 3.09 7.18
C ILE A 196 1.28 2.32 8.15
N ALA A 197 0.57 1.32 7.62
CA ALA A 197 -0.23 0.43 8.45
C ALA A 197 -0.11 -1.03 7.99
N ARG A 198 -0.16 -1.96 8.94
CA ARG A 198 -0.35 -3.39 8.68
C ARG A 198 -1.83 -3.69 8.60
N VAL A 199 -2.25 -4.34 7.53
CA VAL A 199 -3.65 -4.64 7.26
C VAL A 199 -4.04 -5.98 7.89
N LEU A 200 -4.94 -5.94 8.88
CA LEU A 200 -5.34 -7.11 9.65
C LEU A 200 -6.64 -7.76 9.15
N CYS A 201 -7.57 -6.96 8.61
CA CYS A 201 -8.84 -7.48 8.13
C CYS A 201 -9.52 -6.52 7.16
N PHE A 202 -10.12 -7.07 6.10
CA PHE A 202 -11.06 -6.34 5.25
C PHE A 202 -12.49 -6.79 5.57
N PHE A 203 -13.41 -5.86 5.75
CA PHE A 203 -14.82 -6.19 5.95
C PHE A 203 -15.75 -5.11 5.41
N SER A 204 -17.02 -5.46 5.25
CA SER A 204 -18.05 -4.50 4.86
C SER A 204 -19.35 -4.80 5.61
N PHE A 205 -20.16 -3.77 5.77
CA PHE A 205 -21.50 -3.88 6.33
C PHE A 205 -22.41 -2.80 5.73
N VAL A 206 -23.71 -3.04 5.84
CA VAL A 206 -24.74 -2.06 5.45
C VAL A 206 -25.22 -1.37 6.73
N TYR A 207 -25.26 -0.04 6.72
CA TYR A 207 -25.81 0.76 7.82
C TYR A 207 -27.31 1.04 7.58
N THR A 208 -28.05 1.44 8.61
CA THR A 208 -29.51 1.71 8.56
C THR A 208 -29.92 2.72 7.49
N ASN A 209 -29.04 3.67 7.16
CA ASN A 209 -29.24 4.64 6.08
C ASN A 209 -29.13 4.04 4.66
N GLY A 210 -28.90 2.72 4.54
CA GLY A 210 -28.74 2.00 3.27
C GLY A 210 -27.33 2.08 2.66
N THR A 211 -26.41 2.81 3.29
CA THR A 211 -25.03 2.95 2.82
C THR A 211 -24.22 1.70 3.16
N THR A 212 -23.45 1.20 2.19
CA THR A 212 -22.50 0.12 2.42
C THR A 212 -21.14 0.72 2.73
N TYR A 213 -20.63 0.46 3.93
CA TYR A 213 -19.28 0.84 4.32
C TYR A 213 -18.32 -0.30 4.04
N THR A 214 -17.25 -0.02 3.30
CA THR A 214 -16.10 -0.92 3.12
C THR A 214 -14.97 -0.44 4.02
N CYS A 215 -14.59 -1.29 4.96
CA CYS A 215 -13.70 -0.95 6.06
C CYS A 215 -12.51 -1.90 6.09
N THR A 216 -11.42 -1.38 6.65
CA THR A 216 -10.22 -2.15 6.92
C THR A 216 -9.80 -1.96 8.37
N VAL A 217 -9.49 -3.04 9.06
CA VAL A 217 -8.80 -2.99 10.37
C VAL A 217 -7.31 -2.93 10.10
N VAL A 218 -6.64 -1.95 10.68
CA VAL A 218 -5.20 -1.76 10.54
C VAL A 218 -4.52 -1.61 11.90
N HIS A 219 -3.25 -1.99 11.95
CA HIS A 219 -2.30 -1.65 13.02
C HIS A 219 -1.32 -0.62 12.49
N TRP A 220 -1.27 0.56 13.11
CA TRP A 220 -0.43 1.66 12.67
C TRP A 220 1.05 1.43 12.94
N PHE A 221 1.90 2.09 12.17
CA PHE A 221 3.30 2.32 12.49
C PHE A 221 3.53 3.81 12.72
N ASP A 222 4.31 4.13 13.75
CA ASP A 222 4.76 5.49 14.02
C ASP A 222 6.08 5.76 13.29
N HIS A 223 6.26 6.99 12.80
CA HIS A 223 7.55 7.44 12.30
C HIS A 223 8.57 7.48 13.44
N ILE A 224 9.75 6.89 13.20
CA ILE A 224 10.86 6.94 14.17
C ILE A 224 11.51 8.33 14.16
N ALA A 225 11.47 9.02 13.03
CA ALA A 225 12.00 10.37 12.85
C ALA A 225 11.18 11.16 11.81
N ASP A 226 11.19 12.49 11.93
CA ASP A 226 10.51 13.42 11.02
C ASP A 226 11.19 13.56 9.64
N HIS A 227 12.29 12.84 9.43
CA HIS A 227 13.08 12.87 8.21
C HIS A 227 13.62 11.46 7.89
N PRO A 228 13.96 11.18 6.62
CA PRO A 228 14.62 9.94 6.24
C PRO A 228 15.96 9.77 6.94
N ASP A 229 16.35 8.52 7.17
CA ASP A 229 17.67 8.16 7.66
C ASP A 229 18.78 8.74 6.75
N GLU A 230 19.81 9.36 7.33
CA GLU A 230 20.83 10.09 6.57
C GLU A 230 21.66 9.17 5.65
N LEU A 231 21.89 7.93 6.07
CA LEU A 231 22.74 6.99 5.34
C LEU A 231 22.00 6.33 4.18
N THR A 232 20.77 5.88 4.42
CA THR A 232 19.97 5.13 3.44
C THR A 232 19.04 6.02 2.63
N GLY A 233 18.71 7.19 3.15
CA GLY A 233 17.67 8.08 2.65
C GLY A 233 16.27 7.45 2.70
N MET A 234 16.05 6.47 3.58
CA MET A 234 14.74 5.80 3.74
C MET A 234 14.05 6.27 5.01
N TRP A 235 12.73 6.43 4.93
CA TRP A 235 11.89 6.65 6.10
C TRP A 235 11.91 5.43 7.03
N MET A 236 11.86 5.69 8.33
CA MET A 236 11.91 4.68 9.38
C MET A 236 10.62 4.68 10.18
N VAL A 237 10.07 3.50 10.43
CA VAL A 237 8.80 3.32 11.15
C VAL A 237 8.88 2.19 12.16
N SER A 238 8.15 2.31 13.27
CA SER A 238 8.03 1.29 14.32
C SER A 238 6.56 0.93 14.57
N PRO A 239 6.21 -0.34 14.88
CA PRO A 239 4.84 -0.69 15.21
C PRO A 239 4.30 0.19 16.33
N SER A 240 3.16 0.84 16.10
CA SER A 240 2.59 1.82 17.02
C SER A 240 1.90 1.12 18.19
N VAL A 241 2.16 1.63 19.39
CA VAL A 241 1.64 1.07 20.65
C VAL A 241 1.05 2.21 21.46
N LEU A 242 -0.15 2.01 22.01
CA LEU A 242 -0.82 2.97 22.89
C LEU A 242 -0.16 3.01 24.28
N ASP A 243 -0.49 4.01 25.09
CA ASP A 243 0.07 4.20 26.44
C ASP A 243 -0.16 2.99 27.38
N ASN A 244 -1.21 2.20 27.12
CA ASN A 244 -1.55 0.99 27.87
C ASN A 244 -0.78 -0.27 27.40
N GLY A 245 0.10 -0.14 26.40
CA GLY A 245 0.86 -1.24 25.80
C GLY A 245 0.10 -2.06 24.75
N SER A 246 -1.16 -1.73 24.43
CA SER A 246 -1.90 -2.41 23.37
C SER A 246 -1.53 -1.84 21.99
N GLN A 247 -1.79 -2.64 20.94
CA GLN A 247 -1.55 -2.21 19.57
C GLN A 247 -2.44 -1.00 19.23
N ASN A 248 -1.86 0.00 18.56
CA ASN A 248 -2.63 1.13 18.04
C ASN A 248 -3.43 0.70 16.80
N LEU A 249 -4.65 0.23 17.04
CA LEU A 249 -5.55 -0.27 16.03
C LEU A 249 -6.56 0.80 15.59
N ALA A 250 -6.91 0.79 14.31
CA ALA A 250 -8.00 1.61 13.80
C ALA A 250 -8.82 0.89 12.72
N VAL A 251 -10.06 1.36 12.57
CA VAL A 251 -10.89 1.05 11.40
C VAL A 251 -10.83 2.24 10.46
N ILE A 252 -10.30 2.02 9.27
CA ILE A 252 -10.18 3.04 8.21
C ILE A 252 -11.07 2.67 7.03
N PRO A 253 -11.52 3.65 6.22
CA PRO A 253 -12.25 3.34 5.00
C PRO A 253 -11.28 2.72 3.99
N LEU A 254 -11.77 1.76 3.18
CA LEU A 254 -10.92 1.01 2.26
C LEU A 254 -10.20 1.91 1.22
N ASP A 255 -10.85 2.98 0.81
CA ASP A 255 -10.36 3.97 -0.17
C ASP A 255 -9.15 4.77 0.31
N SER A 256 -8.90 4.83 1.62
CA SER A 256 -7.70 5.45 2.19
C SER A 256 -6.42 4.65 1.89
N ILE A 257 -6.53 3.38 1.49
CA ILE A 257 -5.37 2.56 1.15
C ILE A 257 -4.86 2.94 -0.23
N VAL A 258 -3.67 3.56 -0.27
CA VAL A 258 -3.03 4.01 -1.50
C VAL A 258 -2.45 2.83 -2.27
N ARG A 259 -1.76 1.91 -1.57
CA ARG A 259 -1.10 0.72 -2.14
C ARG A 259 -0.35 -0.13 -1.10
N GLY A 260 0.23 -1.25 -1.52
CA GLY A 260 1.10 -2.05 -0.67
C GLY A 260 2.43 -1.36 -0.33
N ALA A 261 2.86 -1.50 0.92
CA ALA A 261 4.14 -1.02 1.44
C ALA A 261 5.07 -2.19 1.73
N HIS A 262 6.34 -2.06 1.36
CA HIS A 262 7.36 -3.06 1.65
C HIS A 262 8.29 -2.56 2.76
N LEU A 263 8.33 -3.27 3.87
CA LEU A 263 9.12 -2.92 5.04
C LEU A 263 10.37 -3.81 5.13
N LEU A 264 11.52 -3.20 5.43
CA LEU A 264 12.79 -3.88 5.69
C LEU A 264 13.12 -3.75 7.17
N PRO A 265 13.35 -4.85 7.91
CA PRO A 265 13.76 -4.76 9.30
C PRO A 265 15.02 -3.91 9.50
N ILE A 266 15.03 -3.07 10.53
CA ILE A 266 16.25 -2.41 11.00
C ILE A 266 17.02 -3.46 11.83
N PHE A 267 18.09 -3.99 11.25
CA PHE A 267 18.96 -4.95 11.91
C PHE A 267 19.91 -4.23 12.87
N GLY A 268 20.14 -4.81 14.05
CA GLY A 268 21.26 -4.44 14.91
C GLY A 268 22.54 -5.22 14.54
N ASP A 269 23.53 -5.15 15.42
CA ASP A 269 24.81 -5.86 15.25
C ASP A 269 24.72 -7.35 15.58
N GLU A 270 23.59 -7.79 16.14
CA GLU A 270 23.35 -9.17 16.51
C GLU A 270 23.02 -10.05 15.30
N ARG A 271 23.45 -11.32 15.37
CA ARG A 271 23.08 -12.31 14.35
C ARG A 271 21.56 -12.54 14.39
N VAL A 272 20.92 -12.45 13.23
CA VAL A 272 19.49 -12.76 13.08
C VAL A 272 19.21 -14.20 13.58
N PRO A 273 18.35 -14.37 14.59
CA PRO A 273 18.00 -15.68 15.10
C PRO A 273 17.33 -16.56 14.04
N GLU A 274 17.64 -17.87 14.04
CA GLU A 274 17.16 -18.82 13.02
C GLU A 274 15.64 -19.05 13.04
N TYR A 275 14.96 -18.72 14.14
CA TYR A 275 13.51 -18.80 14.25
C TYR A 275 12.78 -17.61 13.61
N ILE A 276 13.50 -16.53 13.27
CA ILE A 276 12.93 -15.41 12.53
C ILE A 276 12.77 -15.82 11.07
N ASN A 277 11.54 -15.75 10.59
CA ASN A 277 11.16 -16.01 9.22
C ASN A 277 10.27 -14.88 8.70
N PHE A 278 9.80 -15.00 7.47
CA PHE A 278 9.03 -13.96 6.81
C PHE A 278 7.61 -13.75 7.37
N HIS A 279 7.10 -14.71 8.15
CA HIS A 279 5.78 -14.60 8.76
C HIS A 279 5.80 -13.83 10.08
N ASN A 280 6.88 -13.92 10.85
CA ASN A 280 6.99 -13.32 12.18
C ASN A 280 7.90 -12.08 12.23
N SER A 281 8.61 -11.75 11.15
CA SER A 281 9.55 -10.62 11.15
C SER A 281 8.88 -9.30 11.54
N LEU A 282 7.66 -9.03 11.07
CA LEU A 282 6.90 -7.83 11.44
C LEU A 282 6.54 -7.77 12.93
N ASP A 283 6.48 -8.92 13.60
CA ASP A 283 6.16 -9.02 15.02
C ASP A 283 7.41 -9.02 15.91
N MET A 284 8.57 -9.42 15.37
CA MET A 284 9.83 -9.57 16.12
C MET A 284 10.69 -8.30 16.12
N TYR A 285 10.69 -7.53 15.03
CA TYR A 285 11.50 -6.32 14.93
C TYR A 285 10.75 -5.08 15.44
N ARG A 286 11.51 -4.17 16.06
CA ARG A 286 10.97 -2.93 16.64
C ARG A 286 10.92 -1.76 15.65
N GLY A 287 11.68 -1.85 14.56
CA GLY A 287 11.79 -0.78 13.58
C GLY A 287 12.04 -1.32 12.19
N PHE A 288 11.58 -0.57 11.19
CA PHE A 288 11.64 -0.93 9.79
C PHE A 288 11.95 0.28 8.92
N TYR A 289 12.73 0.08 7.86
CA TYR A 289 12.83 1.01 6.75
C TYR A 289 11.69 0.79 5.77
N ILE A 290 11.09 1.89 5.29
CA ILE A 290 10.18 1.87 4.15
C ILE A 290 11.01 1.69 2.88
N ASN A 291 10.88 0.54 2.23
CA ASN A 291 11.65 0.23 1.03
C ASN A 291 11.12 0.98 -0.18
N ARG A 292 11.61 2.21 -0.37
CA ARG A 292 11.35 3.01 -1.57
C ARG A 292 11.87 2.34 -2.85
N PHE A 293 12.81 1.39 -2.77
CA PHE A 293 13.37 0.71 -3.94
C PHE A 293 12.59 -0.54 -4.38
N ALA A 294 11.49 -0.88 -3.69
CA ALA A 294 10.70 -2.07 -4.02
C ALA A 294 10.13 -2.01 -5.46
N ASN A 295 9.76 -0.82 -5.94
CA ASN A 295 9.35 -0.56 -7.32
C ASN A 295 9.31 0.97 -7.58
N HIS A 296 9.07 1.36 -8.83
CA HIS A 296 9.00 2.77 -9.25
C HIS A 296 8.05 3.63 -8.41
N HIS A 297 6.87 3.12 -8.07
CA HIS A 297 5.88 3.88 -7.30
C HIS A 297 6.26 4.01 -5.84
N ALA A 298 6.93 2.99 -5.28
CA ALA A 298 7.42 3.08 -3.91
C ALA A 298 8.52 4.15 -3.85
N PHE A 299 9.31 4.25 -4.92
CA PHE A 299 10.33 5.27 -5.04
C PHE A 299 9.70 6.65 -5.08
N GLU A 300 8.72 6.85 -5.95
CA GLU A 300 8.05 8.15 -6.11
C GLU A 300 7.33 8.61 -4.83
N LEU A 301 6.65 7.69 -4.12
CA LEU A 301 5.93 8.02 -2.90
C LEU A 301 6.85 8.28 -1.71
N ALA A 302 7.94 7.50 -1.60
CA ALA A 302 8.85 7.51 -0.45
C ALA A 302 10.22 8.17 -0.73
N SER A 303 10.28 9.06 -1.72
CA SER A 303 11.43 9.93 -1.96
C SER A 303 11.29 11.30 -1.32
#